data_AF-A0A7W2Q7P8-F1
#
_entry.id   AF-A0A7W2Q7P8-F1
#
_cell.length_a   1.000
_cell.length_b   1.000
_cell.length_c   1.000
_cell.angle_alpha   90.00
_cell.angle_beta   90.00
_cell.angle_gamma   90.00
#
_symmetry.space_group_name_H-M   'P 1'
#
loop_
_entity.id
_entity.type
_entity.pdbx_description
1 polymer ?
#
loop_
_entity_poly.entity_id
_entity_poly.type
_entity_poly.pdbx_seq_one_letter_code
_entity_poly.pdbx_strand_id
1 'polypeptide(L)'
;MKSGRGVRGDWGTLLTYGLIALAVIIALVCALYFVKFNSGLSNSPEKWSAFGSYFGGVLAPAISLITLFAVLRTIGLQLEQAAHFVSEGEQQRIAEYKACQLQLLDQQITMYDRMIDRYELDGEKLMKYVPTERRAASIAQVDSNLRSAERDIARLIQLSVEVSLSNFNSIEELRQRMASELHAISPTLYATSFS
;
A
#
# COMPACT_ATOMS: atom_id res chain seq x y z
N MET A 1 -43.84 13.67 -16.73
CA MET A 1 -43.32 13.30 -15.38
C MET A 1 -43.19 11.78 -15.29
N LYS A 2 -41.96 11.25 -15.41
CA LYS A 2 -41.51 9.89 -14.98
C LYS A 2 -39.99 9.81 -15.19
N SER A 3 -39.24 10.17 -14.14
CA SER A 3 -38.32 9.31 -13.37
C SER A 3 -37.00 8.97 -14.07
N GLY A 4 -36.00 9.84 -13.90
CA GLY A 4 -34.60 9.52 -14.08
C GLY A 4 -34.08 8.62 -12.95
N ARG A 5 -33.88 7.33 -13.25
CA ARG A 5 -33.10 6.34 -12.49
C ARG A 5 -32.50 5.39 -13.53
N GLY A 6 -31.23 5.00 -13.52
CA GLY A 6 -30.12 5.37 -12.67
C GLY A 6 -28.81 5.00 -13.38
N VAL A 7 -27.81 5.87 -13.28
CA VAL A 7 -26.40 5.56 -13.59
C VAL A 7 -25.58 5.43 -12.30
N ARG A 8 -26.17 5.81 -11.15
CA ARG A 8 -25.56 5.67 -9.81
C ARG A 8 -25.56 4.23 -9.26
N GLY A 9 -26.26 3.28 -9.90
CA GLY A 9 -26.38 1.89 -9.43
C GLY A 9 -25.23 0.98 -9.90
N ASP A 10 -24.68 1.22 -11.09
CA ASP A 10 -23.76 0.27 -11.74
C ASP A 10 -22.32 0.35 -11.19
N TRP A 11 -21.96 1.48 -10.58
CA TRP A 11 -20.63 1.64 -9.95
C TRP A 11 -20.52 0.87 -8.64
N GLY A 12 -21.60 0.82 -7.87
CA GLY A 12 -21.69 -0.02 -6.69
C GLY A 12 -21.54 -1.48 -7.08
N THR A 13 -22.25 -1.94 -8.12
CA THR A 13 -22.17 -3.33 -8.57
C THR A 13 -20.79 -3.68 -9.13
N LEU A 14 -20.14 -2.82 -9.93
CA LEU A 14 -18.79 -3.05 -10.43
C LEU A 14 -17.73 -3.12 -9.33
N LEU A 15 -17.79 -2.22 -8.34
CA LEU A 15 -16.93 -2.30 -7.16
C LEU A 15 -17.19 -3.57 -6.35
N THR A 16 -18.46 -3.96 -6.23
CA THR A 16 -18.84 -5.20 -5.55
C THR A 16 -18.28 -6.41 -6.31
N TYR A 17 -18.35 -6.43 -7.64
CA TYR A 17 -17.77 -7.50 -8.47
C TYR A 17 -16.24 -7.54 -8.37
N GLY A 18 -15.57 -6.38 -8.32
CA GLY A 18 -14.12 -6.29 -8.11
C GLY A 18 -13.69 -6.82 -6.75
N LEU A 19 -14.42 -6.46 -5.68
CA LEU A 19 -14.19 -6.97 -4.33
C LEU A 19 -14.48 -8.47 -4.23
N ILE A 20 -15.52 -8.96 -4.90
CA ILE A 20 -15.84 -10.39 -4.98
C ILE A 20 -14.74 -11.14 -5.73
N ALA A 21 -14.25 -10.60 -6.86
CA ALA A 21 -13.16 -11.22 -7.62
C ALA A 21 -11.87 -11.29 -6.79
N LEU A 22 -11.54 -10.23 -6.05
CA LEU A 22 -10.40 -10.22 -5.13
C LEU A 22 -10.57 -11.26 -4.01
N ALA A 23 -11.76 -11.33 -3.40
CA ALA A 23 -12.07 -12.32 -2.37
C ALA A 23 -11.98 -13.76 -2.91
N VAL A 24 -12.40 -14.00 -4.15
CA VAL A 24 -12.28 -15.31 -4.82
C VAL A 24 -10.82 -15.67 -5.09
N ILE A 25 -9.99 -14.71 -5.53
CA ILE A 25 -8.55 -14.93 -5.74
C ILE A 25 -7.86 -15.25 -4.41
N ILE A 26 -8.16 -14.49 -3.36
CA ILE A 26 -7.69 -14.76 -1.98
C ILE A 26 -8.09 -16.16 -1.55
N ALA A 27 -9.36 -16.53 -1.72
CA ALA A 27 -9.87 -17.85 -1.36
C ALA A 27 -9.20 -18.97 -2.17
N LEU A 28 -8.93 -18.74 -3.46
CA LEU A 28 -8.26 -19.70 -4.35
C LEU A 28 -6.79 -19.91 -3.94
N VAL A 29 -6.07 -18.84 -3.62
CA VAL A 29 -4.68 -18.90 -3.14
C VAL A 29 -4.62 -19.63 -1.79
N CYS A 30 -5.54 -19.32 -0.87
CA CYS A 30 -5.69 -20.06 0.37
C CYS A 30 -5.97 -21.55 0.10
N ALA A 31 -6.93 -21.86 -0.77
CA ALA A 31 -7.29 -23.25 -1.10
C ALA A 31 -6.13 -24.02 -1.74
N LEU A 32 -5.40 -23.42 -2.67
CA LEU A 32 -4.21 -24.03 -3.29
C LEU A 32 -3.10 -24.28 -2.26
N TYR A 33 -2.91 -23.35 -1.31
CA TYR A 33 -1.97 -23.53 -0.21
C TYR A 33 -2.39 -24.69 0.70
N PHE A 34 -3.66 -24.76 1.12
CA PHE A 34 -4.18 -25.84 1.97
C PHE A 34 -4.16 -27.21 1.27
N VAL A 35 -4.46 -27.27 -0.03
CA VAL A 35 -4.43 -28.52 -0.81
C VAL A 35 -3.00 -29.03 -1.01
N LYS A 36 -2.04 -28.13 -1.25
CA LYS A 36 -0.66 -28.50 -1.57
C LYS A 36 0.21 -28.77 -0.33
N PHE A 37 -0.10 -28.14 0.82
CA PHE A 37 0.64 -28.31 2.08
C PHE A 37 -0.10 -29.17 3.13
N ASN A 38 -1.05 -30.00 2.69
CA ASN A 38 -1.98 -30.75 3.54
C ASN A 38 -1.28 -31.54 4.68
N SER A 39 -1.41 -31.03 5.91
CA SER A 39 -1.13 -31.73 7.19
C SER A 39 -1.97 -31.16 8.36
N GLY A 40 -3.15 -30.60 8.06
CA GLY A 40 -4.02 -29.94 9.05
C GLY A 40 -3.65 -28.47 9.34
N LEU A 41 -4.44 -27.79 10.19
CA LEU A 41 -4.08 -26.49 10.74
C LEU A 41 -2.84 -26.66 11.61
N SER A 42 -1.71 -26.10 11.18
CA SER A 42 -0.48 -26.16 11.98
C SER A 42 -0.62 -25.27 13.20
N ASN A 43 -0.42 -25.83 14.39
CA ASN A 43 -0.34 -25.05 15.63
C ASN A 43 1.02 -24.34 15.78
N SER A 44 1.95 -24.53 14.85
CA SER A 44 3.25 -23.87 14.87
C SER A 44 3.18 -22.45 14.26
N PRO A 45 3.56 -21.41 15.01
CA PRO A 45 3.58 -20.02 14.52
C PRO A 45 4.43 -19.81 13.27
N GLU A 46 5.51 -20.57 13.10
CA GLU A 46 6.42 -20.44 11.95
C GLU A 46 5.75 -20.73 10.60
N LYS A 47 4.77 -21.66 10.55
CA LYS A 47 4.02 -21.91 9.31
C LYS A 47 3.05 -20.78 8.97
N TRP A 48 2.52 -20.10 9.98
CA TRP A 48 1.68 -18.91 9.79
C TRP A 48 2.48 -17.71 9.32
N SER A 49 3.72 -17.55 9.82
CA SER A 49 4.65 -16.53 9.32
C SER A 49 4.96 -16.74 7.84
N ALA A 50 5.35 -17.96 7.45
CA ALA A 50 5.65 -18.27 6.04
C ALA A 50 4.45 -18.12 5.11
N PHE A 51 3.24 -18.46 5.58
CA PHE A 51 2.00 -18.20 4.85
C PHE A 51 1.76 -16.70 4.66
N GLY A 52 1.91 -15.91 5.72
CA GLY A 52 1.79 -14.45 5.68
C GLY A 52 2.76 -13.81 4.69
N SER A 53 4.03 -14.23 4.68
CA SER A 53 5.04 -13.73 3.75
C SER A 53 4.71 -14.08 2.28
N TYR A 54 4.25 -15.30 2.00
CA TYR A 54 3.82 -15.69 0.65
C TYR A 54 2.59 -14.90 0.20
N PHE A 55 1.60 -14.75 1.09
CA PHE A 55 0.36 -14.04 0.81
C PHE A 55 0.62 -12.54 0.60
N GLY A 56 1.47 -11.93 1.44
CA GLY A 56 1.92 -10.55 1.31
C GLY A 56 2.70 -10.31 0.03
N GLY A 57 3.63 -11.21 -0.34
CA GLY A 57 4.42 -11.11 -1.56
C GLY A 57 3.61 -11.23 -2.86
N VAL A 58 2.46 -11.91 -2.84
CA VAL A 58 1.55 -12.01 -4.00
C VAL A 58 0.51 -10.89 -4.01
N LEU A 59 0.01 -10.49 -2.83
CA LEU A 59 -0.97 -9.41 -2.72
C LEU A 59 -0.38 -8.04 -2.97
N ALA A 60 0.87 -7.76 -2.58
CA ALA A 60 1.48 -6.45 -2.80
C ALA A 60 1.52 -6.09 -4.31
N PRO A 61 2.02 -6.94 -5.22
CA PRO A 61 1.93 -6.69 -6.66
C PRO A 61 0.50 -6.58 -7.19
N ALA A 62 -0.44 -7.37 -6.65
CA ALA A 62 -1.83 -7.35 -7.08
C ALA A 62 -2.53 -6.04 -6.67
N ILE A 63 -2.24 -5.54 -5.47
CA ILE A 63 -2.73 -4.25 -4.99
C ILE A 63 -2.12 -3.13 -5.83
N SER A 64 -0.82 -3.12 -6.10
CA SER A 64 -0.20 -2.13 -6.99
C SER A 64 -0.81 -2.13 -8.40
N LEU A 65 -1.19 -3.30 -8.93
CA LEU A 65 -1.93 -3.42 -10.20
C LEU A 65 -3.34 -2.83 -10.12
N ILE A 66 -4.08 -3.09 -9.05
CA ILE A 66 -5.41 -2.52 -8.84
C ILE A 66 -5.32 -0.98 -8.70
N THR A 67 -4.33 -0.49 -7.97
CA THR A 67 -4.05 0.94 -7.83
C THR A 67 -3.73 1.57 -9.17
N LEU A 68 -2.89 0.92 -9.99
CA LEU A 68 -2.58 1.36 -11.36
C LEU A 68 -3.83 1.40 -12.25
N PHE A 69 -4.68 0.37 -12.19
CA PHE A 69 -5.94 0.35 -12.95
C PHE A 69 -6.94 1.42 -12.47
N ALA A 70 -6.99 1.70 -11.18
CA ALA A 70 -7.81 2.78 -10.63
C ALA A 70 -7.31 4.16 -11.10
N VAL A 71 -5.99 4.35 -11.13
CA VAL A 71 -5.35 5.57 -11.65
C VAL A 71 -5.61 5.74 -13.15
N LEU A 72 -5.40 4.69 -13.95
CA LEU A 72 -5.67 4.72 -15.40
C LEU A 72 -7.13 5.01 -15.71
N ARG A 73 -8.06 4.46 -14.92
CA ARG A 73 -9.50 4.74 -15.08
C ARG A 73 -9.87 6.16 -14.65
N THR A 74 -9.19 6.70 -13.63
CA THR A 74 -9.33 8.09 -13.22
C THR A 74 -8.87 9.04 -14.34
N ILE A 75 -7.78 8.70 -15.03
CA ILE A 75 -7.30 9.43 -16.21
C ILE A 75 -8.26 9.31 -17.40
N GLY A 76 -8.87 8.13 -17.61
CA GLY A 76 -9.89 7.94 -18.66
C GLY A 76 -11.15 8.80 -18.44
N LEU A 77 -11.62 8.89 -17.19
CA LEU A 77 -12.73 9.78 -16.81
C LEU A 77 -12.38 11.26 -16.98
N GLN A 78 -11.10 11.63 -16.85
CA GLN A 78 -10.61 12.99 -17.10
C GLN A 78 -10.64 13.36 -18.60
N LEU A 79 -10.43 12.40 -19.51
CA LEU A 79 -10.51 12.63 -20.96
C LEU A 79 -11.94 12.84 -21.48
N GLU A 80 -12.92 12.17 -20.88
CA GLU A 80 -14.34 12.30 -21.23
C GLU A 80 -14.96 13.61 -20.69
N GLN A 81 -14.38 14.17 -19.63
CA GLN A 81 -14.85 15.40 -18.99
C GLN A 81 -14.28 16.68 -19.61
N ALA A 82 -13.11 16.62 -20.28
CA ALA A 82 -12.35 17.73 -20.89
C ALA A 82 -13.05 18.49 -22.03
N ALA A 83 -14.39 18.51 -22.07
CA ALA A 83 -15.20 19.32 -22.96
C ALA A 83 -15.70 20.62 -22.29
N HIS A 84 -15.46 20.86 -20.98
CA HIS A 84 -16.07 21.96 -20.22
C HIS A 84 -15.05 22.87 -19.51
N PHE A 85 -14.26 23.60 -20.30
CA PHE A 85 -13.11 24.39 -19.87
C PHE A 85 -13.43 25.64 -19.02
N VAL A 86 -12.73 25.72 -17.86
CA VAL A 86 -12.04 26.87 -17.20
C VAL A 86 -11.83 26.54 -15.71
N SER A 87 -12.74 25.81 -15.06
CA SER A 87 -12.52 25.21 -13.72
C SER A 87 -11.66 23.93 -13.76
N GLU A 88 -11.47 23.34 -14.95
CA GLU A 88 -10.77 22.07 -15.17
C GLU A 88 -9.25 22.16 -15.02
N GLY A 89 -8.62 23.31 -15.33
CA GLY A 89 -7.16 23.42 -15.28
C GLY A 89 -6.57 23.25 -13.88
N GLU A 90 -7.24 23.81 -12.86
CA GLU A 90 -6.82 23.64 -11.47
C GLU A 90 -7.11 22.23 -10.95
N GLN A 91 -8.27 21.66 -11.28
CA GLN A 91 -8.61 20.28 -10.90
C GLN A 91 -7.68 19.25 -11.53
N GLN A 92 -7.31 19.45 -12.79
CA GLN A 92 -6.37 18.58 -13.49
C GLN A 92 -4.97 18.66 -12.87
N ARG A 93 -4.49 19.85 -12.53
CA ARG A 93 -3.20 20.02 -11.83
C ARG A 93 -3.21 19.38 -10.43
N ILE A 94 -4.33 19.45 -9.71
CA ILE A 94 -4.50 18.76 -8.41
C ILE A 94 -4.47 17.24 -8.61
N ALA A 95 -5.13 16.71 -9.63
CA ALA A 95 -5.14 15.28 -9.92
C ALA A 95 -3.76 14.75 -10.31
N GLU A 96 -3.02 15.48 -11.17
CA GLU A 96 -1.64 15.15 -11.54
C GLU A 96 -0.71 15.17 -10.33
N TYR A 97 -0.83 16.19 -9.47
CA TYR A 97 -0.04 16.28 -8.24
C TYR A 97 -0.36 15.14 -7.27
N LYS A 98 -1.66 14.79 -7.11
CA LYS A 98 -2.10 13.66 -6.30
C LYS A 98 -1.56 12.33 -6.83
N ALA A 99 -1.57 12.11 -8.13
CA ALA A 99 -0.99 10.92 -8.74
C ALA A 99 0.52 10.82 -8.47
N CYS A 100 1.24 11.94 -8.59
CA CYS A 100 2.67 12.00 -8.25
C CYS A 100 2.92 11.66 -6.77
N GLN A 101 2.13 12.22 -5.84
CA GLN A 101 2.25 11.92 -4.41
C GLN A 101 1.96 10.46 -4.09
N LEU A 102 0.94 9.86 -4.70
CA LEU A 102 0.64 8.44 -4.54
C LEU A 102 1.76 7.54 -5.08
N GLN A 103 2.36 7.92 -6.21
CA GLN A 103 3.51 7.20 -6.76
C GLN A 103 4.74 7.27 -5.85
N LEU A 104 4.98 8.43 -5.23
CA LEU A 104 6.06 8.58 -4.24
C LEU A 104 5.82 7.73 -3.00
N LEU A 105 4.58 7.69 -2.50
CA LEU A 105 4.20 6.83 -1.37
C LEU A 105 4.39 5.34 -1.71
N ASP A 106 4.00 4.90 -2.91
CA ASP A 106 4.20 3.52 -3.37
C ASP A 106 5.70 3.16 -3.47
N GLN A 107 6.52 4.09 -3.97
CA GLN A 107 7.98 3.92 -4.00
C GLN A 107 8.57 3.81 -2.59
N GLN A 108 8.08 4.61 -1.63
CA GLN A 108 8.52 4.54 -0.24
C GLN A 108 8.09 3.22 0.41
N ILE A 109 6.84 2.78 0.21
CA ILE A 109 6.34 1.47 0.70
C ILE A 109 7.24 0.34 0.20
N THR A 110 7.54 0.33 -1.11
CA THR A 110 8.44 -0.66 -1.71
C THR A 110 9.86 -0.61 -1.11
N MET A 111 10.36 0.58 -0.78
CA MET A 111 11.66 0.72 -0.13
C MET A 111 11.65 0.11 1.28
N TYR A 112 10.59 0.35 2.05
CA TYR A 112 10.42 -0.21 3.39
C TYR A 112 10.27 -1.73 3.36
N ASP A 113 9.51 -2.31 2.41
CA ASP A 113 9.44 -3.77 2.23
C ASP A 113 10.83 -4.37 1.99
N ARG A 114 11.64 -3.76 1.10
CA ARG A 114 13.02 -4.22 0.86
C ARG A 114 13.93 -4.07 2.08
N MET A 115 13.69 -3.06 2.93
CA MET A 115 14.43 -2.90 4.18
C MET A 115 14.05 -3.98 5.18
N ILE A 116 12.77 -4.33 5.28
CA ILE A 116 12.26 -5.43 6.11
C ILE A 116 12.93 -6.75 5.68
N ASP A 117 12.92 -7.08 4.39
CA ASP A 117 13.61 -8.28 3.86
C ASP A 117 15.09 -8.32 4.25
N ARG A 118 15.77 -7.16 4.20
CA ARG A 118 17.17 -7.03 4.58
C ARG A 118 17.39 -7.24 6.07
N TYR A 119 16.49 -6.75 6.92
CA TYR A 119 16.56 -6.97 8.37
C TYR A 119 16.34 -8.43 8.74
N GLU A 120 15.40 -9.12 8.09
CA GLU A 120 15.20 -10.56 8.27
C GLU A 120 16.47 -11.36 7.89
N LEU A 121 17.05 -11.05 6.73
CA LEU A 121 18.29 -11.69 6.26
C LEU A 121 19.48 -11.40 7.19
N ASP A 122 19.60 -10.17 7.68
CA ASP A 122 20.67 -9.80 8.61
C ASP A 122 20.47 -10.50 9.97
N GLY A 123 19.24 -10.69 10.43
CA GLY A 123 18.91 -11.52 11.60
C GLY A 123 19.42 -12.95 11.47
N GLU A 124 19.23 -13.59 10.31
CA GLU A 124 19.72 -14.95 10.03
C GLU A 124 21.27 -15.00 10.04
N LYS A 125 21.93 -14.01 9.43
CA LYS A 125 23.40 -13.91 9.43
C LYS A 125 23.95 -13.71 10.84
N LEU A 126 23.28 -12.93 11.68
CA LEU A 126 23.72 -12.73 13.07
C LEU A 126 23.73 -14.05 13.85
N MET A 127 22.74 -14.91 13.63
CA MET A 127 22.70 -16.25 14.26
C MET A 127 23.86 -17.14 13.81
N LYS A 128 24.31 -16.98 12.56
CA LYS A 128 25.37 -17.80 11.96
C LYS A 128 26.79 -17.30 12.23
N TYR A 129 27.00 -15.98 12.25
CA TYR A 129 28.34 -15.38 12.22
C TYR A 129 28.73 -14.57 13.46
N VAL A 130 27.78 -14.13 14.29
CA VAL A 130 28.10 -13.33 15.48
C VAL A 130 28.33 -14.24 16.70
N PRO A 131 29.34 -13.98 17.54
CA PRO A 131 29.55 -14.74 18.78
C PRO A 131 28.39 -14.58 19.78
N THR A 132 28.06 -15.65 20.51
CA THR A 132 26.89 -15.71 21.42
C THR A 132 26.79 -14.54 22.40
N GLU A 133 27.92 -14.05 22.91
CA GLU A 133 27.98 -12.92 23.85
C GLU A 133 27.48 -11.59 23.27
N ARG A 134 27.62 -11.38 21.95
CA ARG A 134 27.17 -10.16 21.26
C ARG A 134 25.83 -10.34 20.52
N ARG A 135 25.37 -11.58 20.33
CA ARG A 135 24.12 -11.89 19.60
C ARG A 135 22.91 -11.18 20.19
N ALA A 136 22.74 -11.20 21.52
CA ALA A 136 21.57 -10.61 22.15
C ALA A 136 21.41 -9.12 21.83
N ALA A 137 22.51 -8.36 21.88
CA ALA A 137 22.49 -6.93 21.54
C ALA A 137 22.23 -6.69 20.05
N SER A 138 22.87 -7.48 19.16
CA SER A 138 22.65 -7.33 17.71
C SER A 138 21.24 -7.73 17.27
N ILE A 139 20.67 -8.78 17.87
CA ILE A 139 19.29 -9.22 17.61
C ILE A 139 18.30 -8.17 18.11
N ALA A 140 18.50 -7.62 19.32
CA ALA A 140 17.66 -6.55 19.85
C ALA A 140 17.69 -5.30 18.94
N GLN A 141 18.86 -4.96 18.40
CA GLN A 141 18.97 -3.84 17.45
C GLN A 141 18.20 -4.11 16.16
N VAL A 142 18.36 -5.28 15.55
CA VAL A 142 17.63 -5.65 14.31
C VAL A 142 16.12 -5.69 14.56
N ASP A 143 15.66 -6.29 15.66
CA ASP A 143 14.24 -6.33 16.04
C ASP A 143 13.68 -4.91 16.23
N SER A 144 14.42 -4.01 16.88
CA SER A 144 13.98 -2.62 17.06
C SER A 144 13.86 -1.86 15.72
N ASN A 145 14.79 -2.09 14.79
CA ASN A 145 14.77 -1.47 13.46
C ASN A 145 13.61 -2.02 12.62
N LEU A 146 13.40 -3.34 12.66
CA LEU A 146 12.31 -4.03 11.96
C LEU A 146 10.95 -3.50 12.43
N ARG A 147 10.71 -3.47 13.75
CA ARG A 147 9.48 -2.90 14.32
C ARG A 147 9.27 -1.43 13.95
N SER A 148 10.34 -0.66 13.76
CA SER A 148 10.19 0.72 13.29
C SER A 148 9.76 0.74 11.83
N ALA A 149 10.40 -0.04 10.96
CA ALA A 149 10.07 -0.12 9.54
C ALA A 149 8.63 -0.62 9.30
N GLU A 150 8.18 -1.64 10.05
CA GLU A 150 6.80 -2.15 10.00
C GLU A 150 5.75 -1.11 10.42
N ARG A 151 6.07 -0.27 11.41
CA ARG A 151 5.16 0.82 11.80
C ARG A 151 5.09 1.91 10.75
N ASP A 152 6.23 2.26 10.15
CA ASP A 152 6.30 3.32 9.14
C ASP A 152 5.53 2.91 7.87
N ILE A 153 5.74 1.67 7.38
CA ILE A 153 5.04 1.17 6.18
C ILE A 153 3.52 1.10 6.38
N ALA A 154 3.05 0.67 7.56
CA ALA A 154 1.63 0.63 7.87
C ALA A 154 0.99 2.03 7.82
N ARG A 155 1.69 3.04 8.33
CA ARG A 155 1.23 4.44 8.27
C ARG A 155 1.28 5.01 6.86
N LEU A 156 2.30 4.68 6.07
CA LEU A 156 2.38 5.09 4.66
C LEU A 156 1.24 4.50 3.83
N ILE A 157 0.87 3.24 4.08
CA ILE A 157 -0.29 2.60 3.46
C ILE A 157 -1.59 3.30 3.88
N GLN A 158 -1.74 3.61 5.16
CA GLN A 158 -2.92 4.35 5.64
C GLN A 158 -3.02 5.73 4.96
N LEU A 159 -1.90 6.46 4.86
CA LEU A 159 -1.83 7.75 4.20
C LEU A 159 -2.16 7.65 2.71
N SER A 160 -1.67 6.62 2.01
CA SER A 160 -1.94 6.44 0.58
C SER A 160 -3.43 6.18 0.33
N VAL A 161 -4.08 5.37 1.19
CA VAL A 161 -5.53 5.15 1.13
C VAL A 161 -6.29 6.42 1.43
N GLU A 162 -5.91 7.16 2.47
CA GLU A 162 -6.57 8.43 2.84
C GLU A 162 -6.47 9.45 1.70
N VAL A 163 -5.27 9.65 1.14
CA VAL A 163 -5.05 10.59 0.04
C VAL A 163 -5.83 10.14 -1.20
N SER A 164 -5.86 8.84 -1.50
CA SER A 164 -6.61 8.29 -2.64
C SER A 164 -8.11 8.56 -2.52
N LEU A 165 -8.69 8.36 -1.33
CA LEU A 165 -10.12 8.51 -1.08
C LEU A 165 -10.56 9.97 -0.82
N SER A 166 -9.64 10.84 -0.42
CA SER A 166 -9.95 12.24 -0.10
C SER A 166 -9.98 13.14 -1.34
N ASN A 167 -10.88 14.13 -1.30
CA ASN A 167 -10.95 15.22 -2.27
C ASN A 167 -10.27 16.45 -1.68
N PHE A 168 -9.38 17.07 -2.46
CA PHE A 168 -8.64 18.26 -2.06
C PHE A 168 -9.08 19.45 -2.92
N ASN A 169 -9.23 20.61 -2.29
CA ASN A 169 -9.69 21.82 -2.96
C ASN A 169 -8.51 22.60 -3.58
N SER A 170 -7.28 22.35 -3.13
CA SER A 170 -6.07 22.96 -3.69
C SER A 170 -4.84 22.06 -3.55
N ILE A 171 -3.82 22.34 -4.37
CA ILE A 171 -2.51 21.69 -4.27
C ILE A 171 -1.87 21.97 -2.90
N GLU A 172 -2.04 23.18 -2.37
CA GLU A 172 -1.46 23.57 -1.09
C GLU A 172 -2.06 22.78 0.07
N GLU A 173 -3.38 22.52 0.04
CA GLU A 173 -4.05 21.68 1.02
C GLU A 173 -3.49 20.24 1.02
N LEU A 174 -3.36 19.65 -0.17
CA LEU A 174 -2.75 18.32 -0.33
C LEU A 174 -1.28 18.33 0.11
N ARG A 175 -0.51 19.36 -0.25
CA ARG A 175 0.90 19.50 0.13
C ARG A 175 1.07 19.59 1.64
N GLN A 176 0.27 20.43 2.31
CA GLN A 176 0.30 20.59 3.76
C GLN A 176 -0.09 19.30 4.48
N ARG A 177 -1.11 18.60 3.98
CA ARG A 177 -1.51 17.30 4.53
C ARG A 177 -0.42 16.25 4.38
N MET A 178 0.17 16.14 3.20
CA MET A 178 1.31 15.23 2.96
C MET A 178 2.49 15.59 3.87
N ALA A 179 2.84 16.86 3.98
CA ALA A 179 3.93 17.35 4.82
C ALA A 179 3.69 17.03 6.30
N SER A 180 2.48 17.27 6.83
CA SER A 180 2.17 16.99 8.23
C SER A 180 2.22 15.50 8.55
N GLU A 181 1.64 14.67 7.69
CA GLU A 181 1.57 13.23 7.93
C GLU A 181 2.94 12.57 7.72
N LEU A 182 3.70 12.95 6.69
CA LEU A 182 5.05 12.42 6.49
C LEU A 182 5.99 12.80 7.64
N HIS A 183 5.89 14.02 8.17
CA HIS A 183 6.65 14.42 9.36
C HIS A 183 6.27 13.60 10.60
N ALA A 184 4.98 13.24 10.76
CA ALA A 184 4.52 12.40 11.86
C ALA A 184 4.92 10.92 11.72
N ILE A 185 5.11 10.45 10.48
CA ILE A 185 5.58 9.09 10.17
C ILE A 185 7.09 9.00 10.42
N SER A 186 7.88 9.84 9.76
CA SER A 186 9.32 9.84 9.93
C SER A 186 9.94 11.20 9.58
N PRO A 187 10.73 11.80 10.49
CA PRO A 187 11.46 13.05 10.22
C PRO A 187 12.41 12.95 9.02
N THR A 188 12.95 11.76 8.73
CA THR A 188 13.88 11.56 7.62
C THR A 188 13.19 11.53 6.27
N LEU A 189 11.94 11.03 6.20
CA LEU A 189 11.13 11.05 4.98
C LEU A 189 10.71 12.47 4.61
N TYR A 190 10.31 13.28 5.60
CA TYR A 190 9.99 14.70 5.40
C TYR A 190 11.15 15.49 4.79
N ALA A 191 12.37 15.27 5.30
CA ALA A 191 13.57 15.96 4.84
C ALA A 191 13.95 15.61 3.39
N THR A 192 13.59 14.43 2.88
CA THR A 192 13.92 14.01 1.50
C THR A 192 12.87 14.41 0.47
N SER A 193 11.62 14.65 0.88
CA SER A 193 10.52 14.99 -0.04
C SER A 193 10.27 16.50 -0.19
N PHE A 194 10.80 17.35 0.71
CA PHE A 194 10.51 18.79 0.76
C PHE A 194 11.75 19.69 0.86
N SER A 195 12.96 19.17 0.63
CA SER A 195 14.20 19.95 0.50
C SER A 195 14.41 20.49 -0.91
#